data_AF-A0A974D3Z3-F1
#
_entry.id   AF-A0A974D3Z3-F1
#
_cell.length_a   1.000
_cell.length_b   1.000
_cell.length_c   1.000
_cell.angle_alpha   90.00
_cell.angle_beta   90.00
_cell.angle_gamma   90.00
#
_symmetry.space_group_name_H-M   'P 1'
#
loop_
_entity.id
_entity.type
_entity.pdbx_description
1 polymer ?
#
loop_
_entity_poly.entity_id
_entity_poly.type
_entity_poly.pdbx_seq_one_letter_code
_entity_poly.pdbx_strand_id
1 'polypeptide(L)'
;GPQLWNFLHNSVQMNIVRDTIKNPTVKEFLTRQLGDEGLTADDIINFLYNGNPDERPEGQVNYDWRNAFNITDHAVHLFNQYMECLTLDKFEGHDDESHLTHHALYLLEENKFWAGLVFLDMFPWTNNIPSHVKYKIRMDIDAVEKTNKIKD
;
A
#
# COMPACT_ATOMS: atom_id res chain seq x y z
N GLY A 1 -3.68 8.83 13.86
CA GLY A 1 -5.09 9.22 14.01
C GLY A 1 -5.29 10.57 14.70
N PRO A 2 -5.08 10.67 16.03
CA PRO A 2 -5.68 11.73 16.85
C PRO A 2 -5.14 13.14 16.59
N GLN A 3 -3.86 13.27 16.19
CA GLN A 3 -3.28 14.57 15.86
C GLN A 3 -3.89 15.19 14.59
N LEU A 4 -4.09 14.39 13.53
CA LEU A 4 -4.70 14.85 12.28
C LEU A 4 -6.17 15.21 12.48
N TRP A 5 -6.91 14.39 13.25
CA TRP A 5 -8.29 14.69 13.62
C TRP A 5 -8.40 16.02 14.36
N ASN A 6 -7.58 16.23 15.39
CA ASN A 6 -7.54 17.49 16.14
C ASN A 6 -7.13 18.67 15.28
N PHE A 7 -6.18 18.48 14.34
CA PHE A 7 -5.77 19.51 13.40
C PHE A 7 -6.95 19.96 12.53
N LEU A 8 -7.65 19.01 11.89
CA LEU A 8 -8.78 19.33 11.03
C LEU A 8 -9.95 19.90 11.83
N HIS A 9 -10.25 19.36 13.01
CA HIS A 9 -11.44 19.78 13.77
C HIS A 9 -11.25 21.12 14.50
N ASN A 10 -10.14 21.25 15.25
CA ASN A 10 -9.99 22.27 16.30
C ASN A 10 -8.80 23.23 16.11
N SER A 11 -7.95 23.05 15.09
CA SER A 11 -6.77 23.90 14.97
C SER A 11 -7.09 25.32 14.51
N VAL A 12 -6.35 26.26 15.06
CA VAL A 12 -6.38 27.67 14.64
C VAL A 12 -5.99 27.79 13.17
N GLN A 13 -5.00 27.01 12.73
CA GLN A 13 -4.52 26.98 11.36
C GLN A 13 -5.65 26.61 10.39
N MET A 14 -6.40 25.55 10.68
CA MET A 14 -7.50 25.14 9.80
C MET A 14 -8.67 26.14 9.83
N ASN A 15 -8.92 26.79 10.98
CA ASN A 15 -9.91 27.87 11.05
C ASN A 15 -9.49 29.07 10.19
N ILE A 16 -8.22 29.47 10.21
CA ILE A 16 -7.70 30.51 9.31
C ILE A 16 -7.90 30.11 7.84
N VAL A 17 -7.63 28.86 7.48
CA VAL A 17 -7.85 28.37 6.11
C VAL A 17 -9.33 28.49 5.71
N ARG A 18 -10.25 28.02 6.56
CA ARG A 18 -11.70 28.15 6.34
C ARG A 18 -12.13 29.60 6.16
N ASP A 19 -11.64 30.49 7.02
CA ASP A 19 -12.02 31.91 6.98
C ASP A 19 -11.43 32.62 5.75
N THR A 20 -10.21 32.25 5.36
CA THR A 20 -9.56 32.78 4.15
C THR A 20 -10.32 32.38 2.89
N ILE A 21 -10.77 31.12 2.79
CA ILE A 21 -11.54 30.65 1.61
C ILE A 21 -12.94 31.29 1.56
N LYS A 22 -13.55 31.59 2.71
CA LYS A 22 -14.84 32.30 2.77
C LYS A 22 -14.76 33.76 2.31
N ASN A 23 -13.58 34.36 2.25
CA ASN A 23 -13.41 35.70 1.72
C ASN A 23 -13.85 35.76 0.25
N PRO A 24 -14.74 36.69 -0.17
CA PRO A 24 -15.28 36.72 -1.53
C PRO A 24 -14.22 36.76 -2.64
N THR A 25 -13.13 37.53 -2.44
CA THR A 25 -12.05 37.65 -3.43
C THR A 25 -11.27 36.34 -3.56
N VAL A 26 -10.99 35.67 -2.44
CA VAL A 26 -10.29 34.37 -2.43
C VAL A 26 -11.20 33.28 -3.00
N LYS A 27 -12.48 33.29 -2.64
CA LYS A 27 -13.50 32.37 -3.13
C LYS A 27 -13.60 32.41 -4.66
N GLU A 28 -13.70 33.61 -5.23
CA GLU A 28 -13.76 33.82 -6.68
C GLU A 28 -12.47 33.36 -7.37
N PHE A 29 -11.31 33.72 -6.80
CA PHE A 29 -10.02 33.27 -7.31
C PHE A 29 -9.90 31.74 -7.33
N LEU A 30 -10.19 31.08 -6.21
CA LEU A 30 -10.11 29.61 -6.10
C LEU A 30 -11.10 28.91 -7.02
N THR A 31 -12.34 29.40 -7.09
CA THR A 31 -13.36 28.83 -7.98
C THR A 31 -12.94 28.93 -9.44
N ARG A 32 -12.28 30.03 -9.83
CA ARG A 32 -11.72 30.15 -11.19
C ARG A 32 -10.56 29.20 -11.44
N GLN A 33 -9.69 28.98 -10.45
CA GLN A 33 -8.56 28.05 -10.59
C GLN A 33 -9.01 26.58 -10.65
N LEU A 34 -10.06 26.23 -9.90
CA LEU A 34 -10.59 24.87 -9.79
C LEU A 34 -11.66 24.55 -10.85
N GLY A 35 -12.05 25.54 -11.66
CA GLY A 35 -13.12 25.41 -12.64
C GLY A 35 -12.88 24.29 -13.66
N ASP A 36 -11.61 24.04 -14.03
CA ASP A 36 -11.24 22.96 -14.94
C ASP A 36 -11.45 21.55 -14.33
N GLU A 37 -11.44 21.45 -13.00
CA GLU A 37 -11.69 20.22 -12.24
C GLU A 37 -13.18 20.03 -11.87
N GLY A 38 -14.03 21.00 -12.23
CA GLY A 38 -15.45 21.00 -11.86
C GLY A 38 -15.71 21.24 -10.38
N LEU A 39 -14.73 21.79 -9.65
CA LEU A 39 -14.81 22.08 -8.22
C LEU A 39 -14.92 23.59 -7.98
N THR A 40 -15.60 23.94 -6.89
CA THR A 40 -15.74 25.32 -6.42
C THR A 40 -15.13 25.49 -5.03
N ALA A 41 -14.89 26.74 -4.65
CA ALA A 41 -14.47 27.04 -3.28
C ALA A 41 -15.53 26.65 -2.22
N ASP A 42 -16.82 26.60 -2.60
CA ASP A 42 -17.88 26.11 -1.71
C ASP A 42 -17.77 24.61 -1.46
N ASP A 43 -17.36 23.83 -2.47
CA ASP A 43 -17.11 22.39 -2.31
C ASP A 43 -15.99 22.13 -1.30
N ILE A 44 -14.92 22.93 -1.35
CA ILE A 44 -13.82 22.86 -0.38
C ILE A 44 -14.29 23.23 1.02
N ILE A 45 -15.05 24.33 1.17
CA ILE A 45 -15.59 24.73 2.48
C ILE A 45 -16.53 23.67 3.04
N ASN A 46 -17.38 23.08 2.19
CA ASN A 46 -18.27 22.00 2.59
C ASN A 46 -17.47 20.76 3.03
N PHE A 47 -16.42 20.40 2.30
CA PHE A 47 -15.54 19.30 2.68
C PHE A 47 -14.77 19.56 3.98
N LEU A 48 -14.35 20.80 4.23
CA LEU A 48 -13.65 21.22 5.46
C LEU A 48 -14.59 21.56 6.61
N TYR A 49 -15.90 21.36 6.47
CA TYR A 49 -16.87 21.67 7.50
C TYR A 49 -16.55 20.95 8.83
N ASN A 50 -16.57 21.70 9.93
CA ASN A 50 -16.27 21.20 11.27
C ASN A 50 -17.41 21.45 12.29
N GLY A 51 -18.54 22.00 11.82
CA GLY A 51 -19.73 22.19 12.64
C GLY A 51 -20.56 20.91 12.83
N ASN A 52 -21.71 21.06 13.47
CA ASN A 52 -22.68 19.99 13.66
C ASN A 52 -23.24 19.54 12.29
N PRO A 53 -23.14 18.26 11.89
CA PRO A 53 -23.69 17.79 10.62
C PRO A 53 -25.16 18.15 10.39
N ASP A 54 -25.97 18.22 11.44
CA ASP A 54 -27.40 18.55 11.37
C ASP A 54 -27.66 20.04 11.09
N GLU A 55 -26.66 20.91 11.28
CA GLU A 55 -26.73 22.35 11.00
C GLU A 55 -26.16 22.70 9.63
N ARG A 56 -25.88 21.69 8.80
CA ARG A 56 -25.34 21.89 7.46
C ARG A 56 -26.40 22.54 6.56
N PRO A 57 -26.04 23.54 5.74
CA PRO A 57 -26.97 24.14 4.79
C PRO A 57 -27.61 23.10 3.86
N GLU A 58 -28.92 23.21 3.64
CA GLU A 58 -29.66 22.33 2.72
C GLU A 58 -29.07 22.40 1.30
N GLY A 59 -29.02 21.25 0.63
CA GLY A 59 -28.48 21.12 -0.73
C GLY A 59 -26.97 20.87 -0.81
N GLN A 60 -26.24 20.91 0.30
CA GLN A 60 -24.83 20.52 0.33
C GLN A 60 -24.66 18.99 0.45
N VAL A 61 -23.65 18.45 -0.23
CA VAL A 61 -23.30 17.04 -0.15
C VAL A 61 -22.88 16.70 1.29
N ASN A 62 -23.48 15.65 1.86
CA ASN A 62 -23.13 15.17 3.20
C ASN A 62 -21.85 14.31 3.16
N TYR A 63 -20.77 14.87 2.62
CA TYR A 63 -19.46 14.24 2.54
C TYR A 63 -18.37 15.25 2.92
N ASP A 64 -17.69 15.01 4.04
CA ASP A 64 -16.58 15.84 4.52
C ASP A 64 -15.37 15.02 4.97
N TRP A 65 -14.34 15.73 5.44
CA TRP A 65 -13.09 15.15 5.89
C TRP A 65 -13.27 14.06 6.96
N ARG A 66 -14.34 14.06 7.78
CA ARG A 66 -14.60 13.02 8.78
C ARG A 66 -14.95 11.70 8.11
N ASN A 67 -15.74 11.74 7.03
CA ASN A 67 -16.07 10.55 6.24
C ASN A 67 -14.82 9.99 5.57
N ALA A 68 -14.03 10.84 4.91
CA ALA A 68 -12.77 10.43 4.29
C ALA A 68 -11.79 9.84 5.32
N PHE A 69 -11.68 10.46 6.49
CA PHE A 69 -10.86 9.97 7.59
C PHE A 69 -11.34 8.59 8.08
N ASN A 70 -12.64 8.42 8.33
CA ASN A 70 -13.21 7.15 8.82
C ASN A 70 -13.04 6.02 7.79
N ILE A 71 -13.23 6.31 6.50
CA ILE A 71 -12.99 5.33 5.43
C ILE A 71 -11.52 4.93 5.39
N THR A 72 -10.62 5.90 5.48
CA THR A 72 -9.17 5.65 5.48
C THR A 72 -8.75 4.85 6.71
N ASP A 73 -9.26 5.20 7.89
CA ASP A 73 -8.99 4.51 9.15
C ASP A 73 -9.45 3.04 9.07
N HIS A 74 -10.66 2.81 8.57
CA HIS A 74 -11.16 1.46 8.34
C HIS A 74 -10.32 0.68 7.32
N ALA A 75 -9.93 1.31 6.21
CA ALA A 75 -9.08 0.70 5.20
C ALA A 75 -7.70 0.33 5.75
N VAL A 76 -7.08 1.19 6.56
CA VAL A 76 -5.81 0.91 7.23
C VAL A 76 -5.95 -0.25 8.21
N HIS A 77 -7.04 -0.30 8.98
CA HIS A 77 -7.31 -1.41 9.89
C HIS A 77 -7.44 -2.75 9.15
N LEU A 78 -8.22 -2.78 8.07
CA LEU A 78 -8.37 -3.96 7.22
C LEU A 78 -7.03 -4.39 6.60
N PHE A 79 -6.27 -3.42 6.10
CA PHE A 79 -4.96 -3.66 5.51
C PHE A 79 -3.99 -4.26 6.54
N ASN A 80 -3.94 -3.72 7.76
CA ASN A 80 -3.09 -4.25 8.82
C ASN A 80 -3.48 -5.69 9.20
N GLN A 81 -4.78 -5.96 9.38
CA GLN A 81 -5.27 -7.31 9.67
C GLN A 81 -4.90 -8.31 8.56
N TYR A 82 -5.00 -7.89 7.30
CA TYR A 82 -4.64 -8.75 6.18
C TYR A 82 -3.13 -8.97 6.07
N MET A 83 -2.33 -7.92 6.33
CA MET A 83 -0.87 -8.00 6.31
C MET A 83 -0.30 -8.87 7.42
N GLU A 84 -0.96 -8.99 8.57
CA GLU A 84 -0.58 -9.95 9.63
C GLU A 84 -0.61 -11.41 9.14
N CYS A 85 -1.43 -11.73 8.14
CA CYS A 85 -1.51 -13.05 7.54
C CYS A 85 -0.46 -13.30 6.44
N LEU A 86 0.32 -12.28 6.05
CA LEU A 86 1.32 -12.38 5.00
C LEU A 86 2.72 -12.43 5.60
N THR A 87 3.37 -13.59 5.49
CA THR A 87 4.81 -13.69 5.78
C THR A 87 5.59 -13.12 4.60
N LEU A 88 6.23 -11.96 4.78
CA LEU A 88 7.08 -11.32 3.76
C LEU A 88 8.54 -11.79 3.85
N ASP A 89 8.98 -12.25 5.02
CA ASP A 89 10.31 -12.79 5.23
C ASP A 89 10.37 -14.25 4.78
N LYS A 90 10.51 -14.44 3.45
CA LYS A 90 10.48 -15.75 2.78
C LYS A 90 11.86 -16.22 2.33
N PHE A 91 12.90 -15.42 2.51
CA PHE A 91 14.23 -15.73 2.01
C PHE A 91 15.06 -16.40 3.10
N GLU A 92 15.38 -17.67 2.87
CA GLU A 92 16.29 -18.43 3.72
C GLU A 92 17.55 -18.80 2.93
N GLY A 93 18.71 -18.50 3.52
CA GLY A 93 20.00 -18.85 2.96
C GLY A 93 20.46 -20.22 3.45
N HIS A 94 20.96 -21.05 2.54
CA HIS A 94 21.58 -22.34 2.87
C HIS A 94 22.96 -22.44 2.23
N ASP A 95 23.87 -23.15 2.91
CA ASP A 95 25.27 -23.28 2.46
C ASP A 95 25.42 -24.16 1.20
N ASP A 96 24.53 -25.15 1.01
CA ASP A 96 24.59 -26.07 -0.12
C ASP A 96 23.19 -26.51 -0.62
N GLU A 97 23.18 -27.11 -1.81
CA GLU A 97 21.97 -27.61 -2.47
C GLU A 97 21.30 -28.76 -1.69
N SER A 98 22.06 -29.54 -0.92
CA SER A 98 21.54 -30.69 -0.17
C SER A 98 20.74 -30.25 1.05
N HIS A 99 21.24 -29.26 1.81
CA HIS A 99 20.52 -28.62 2.90
C HIS A 99 19.26 -27.93 2.41
N LEU A 100 19.34 -27.16 1.32
CA LEU A 100 18.17 -26.56 0.68
C LEU A 100 17.11 -27.62 0.32
N THR A 101 17.54 -28.73 -0.31
CA THR A 101 16.61 -29.79 -0.74
C THR A 101 15.99 -30.51 0.45
N HIS A 102 16.76 -30.77 1.50
CA HIS A 102 16.25 -31.40 2.71
C HIS A 102 15.21 -30.51 3.42
N HIS A 103 15.49 -29.21 3.57
CA HIS A 103 14.54 -28.27 4.17
C HIS A 103 13.30 -28.06 3.30
N ALA A 104 13.47 -28.02 1.97
CA ALA A 104 12.37 -27.91 1.02
C ALA A 104 11.35 -29.05 1.16
N LEU A 105 11.78 -30.29 1.44
CA LEU A 105 10.87 -31.41 1.66
C LEU A 105 9.94 -31.18 2.86
N TYR A 106 10.47 -30.64 3.96
CA TYR A 106 9.65 -30.26 5.12
C TYR A 106 8.65 -29.15 4.78
N LEU A 107 9.11 -28.11 4.07
CA LEU A 107 8.24 -27.01 3.65
C LEU A 107 7.17 -27.43 2.63
N LEU A 108 7.42 -28.46 1.82
CA LEU A 108 6.44 -29.04 0.90
C LEU A 108 5.28 -29.72 1.65
N GLU A 109 5.58 -30.45 2.74
CA GLU A 109 4.55 -31.08 3.58
C GLU A 109 3.58 -30.04 4.18
N GLU A 110 4.09 -28.84 4.50
CA GLU A 110 3.27 -27.73 5.00
C GLU A 110 2.68 -26.84 3.89
N ASN A 111 2.90 -27.16 2.61
CA ASN A 111 2.52 -26.31 1.47
C ASN A 111 3.08 -24.87 1.54
N LYS A 112 4.30 -24.74 2.07
CA LYS A 112 5.02 -23.48 2.27
C LYS A 112 6.25 -23.33 1.37
N PHE A 113 6.67 -24.39 0.69
CA PHE A 113 7.77 -24.30 -0.26
C PHE A 113 7.32 -23.67 -1.58
N TRP A 114 8.03 -22.65 -2.04
CA TRP A 114 7.73 -21.94 -3.28
C TRP A 114 8.72 -22.33 -4.36
N ALA A 115 9.97 -21.96 -4.15
CA ALA A 115 11.09 -22.33 -5.00
C ALA A 115 12.40 -22.23 -4.22
N GLY A 116 13.36 -23.07 -4.56
CA GLY A 116 14.75 -22.96 -4.17
C GLY A 116 15.58 -22.41 -5.34
N LEU A 117 16.45 -21.45 -5.05
CA LEU A 117 17.39 -20.89 -6.03
C LEU A 117 18.81 -21.35 -5.70
N VAL A 118 19.46 -22.03 -6.64
CA VAL A 118 20.81 -22.58 -6.45
C VAL A 118 21.75 -21.92 -7.45
N PHE A 119 22.81 -21.28 -6.97
CA PHE A 119 23.85 -20.71 -7.81
C PHE A 119 25.01 -21.69 -7.96
N LEU A 120 25.48 -21.91 -9.19
CA LEU A 120 26.45 -22.96 -9.49
C LEU A 120 27.90 -22.48 -9.53
N ASP A 121 28.11 -21.23 -9.93
CA ASP A 121 29.43 -20.64 -10.16
C ASP A 121 29.73 -19.53 -9.13
N MET A 122 29.14 -19.60 -7.93
CA MET A 122 29.41 -18.66 -6.83
C MET A 122 29.96 -19.42 -5.63
N PHE A 123 31.08 -18.93 -5.09
CA PHE A 123 31.77 -19.58 -3.99
C PHE A 123 31.97 -18.60 -2.82
N PRO A 124 32.03 -19.08 -1.56
CA PRO A 124 32.19 -18.21 -0.39
C PRO A 124 33.44 -17.30 -0.42
N TRP A 125 34.48 -17.70 -1.16
CA TRP A 125 35.74 -16.96 -1.30
C TRP A 125 35.80 -16.03 -2.52
N THR A 126 34.73 -15.92 -3.31
CA THR A 126 34.68 -15.02 -4.47
C THR A 126 34.02 -13.70 -4.09
N ASN A 127 34.77 -12.59 -4.16
CA ASN A 127 34.25 -11.24 -3.89
C ASN A 127 33.61 -10.56 -5.12
N ASN A 128 33.80 -11.13 -6.31
CA ASN A 128 33.29 -10.60 -7.57
C ASN A 128 32.29 -11.58 -8.18
N ILE A 129 31.16 -11.06 -8.65
CA ILE A 129 30.14 -11.84 -9.36
C ILE A 129 30.71 -12.24 -10.74
N PRO A 130 30.57 -13.51 -11.17
CA PRO A 130 30.98 -13.93 -12.51
C PRO A 130 30.27 -13.13 -13.62
N SER A 131 30.93 -12.94 -14.77
CA SER A 131 30.31 -12.25 -15.92
C SER A 131 29.05 -12.93 -16.44
N HIS A 132 28.92 -14.25 -16.23
CA HIS A 132 27.75 -15.04 -16.56
C HIS A 132 27.35 -15.88 -15.34
N VAL A 133 26.20 -15.58 -14.75
CA VAL A 133 25.68 -16.31 -13.58
C VAL A 133 24.90 -17.52 -14.05
N LYS A 134 25.33 -18.72 -13.61
CA LYS A 134 24.56 -19.95 -13.78
C LYS A 134 23.79 -20.29 -12.53
N TYR A 135 22.50 -20.58 -12.68
CA TYR A 135 21.62 -20.92 -11.58
C TYR A 135 20.65 -22.05 -11.96
N LYS A 136 20.10 -22.71 -10.95
CA LYS A 136 18.99 -23.66 -11.05
C LYS A 136 17.83 -23.15 -10.19
N ILE A 137 16.60 -23.26 -10.69
CA ILE A 137 15.39 -23.08 -9.91
C ILE A 137 14.84 -24.48 -9.60
N ARG A 138 14.62 -24.79 -8.33
CA ARG A 138 14.01 -26.03 -7.84
C ARG A 138 12.61 -25.71 -7.33
N MET A 139 11.60 -26.38 -7.84
CA MET A 139 10.20 -26.18 -7.47
C MET A 139 9.54 -27.54 -7.29
N ASP A 140 8.37 -27.56 -6.66
CA ASP A 140 7.51 -28.74 -6.64
C ASP A 140 7.15 -29.15 -8.07
N ILE A 141 7.14 -30.45 -8.34
CA ILE A 141 6.77 -31.02 -9.65
C ILE A 141 5.31 -30.72 -10.00
N ASP A 142 4.43 -30.61 -9.00
CA ASP A 142 3.02 -30.31 -9.21
C ASP A 142 2.77 -28.81 -9.47
N ALA A 143 3.74 -27.95 -9.16
CA ALA A 143 3.69 -26.51 -9.40
C ALA A 143 4.33 -26.09 -10.75
N VAL A 144 4.94 -27.02 -11.49
CA VAL A 144 5.65 -26.74 -12.75
C VAL A 144 5.20 -27.62 -13.90
N GLU A 145 5.33 -27.12 -15.13
CA GLU A 145 5.16 -27.96 -16.30
C GLU A 145 6.23 -29.07 -16.32
N LYS A 146 5.79 -30.31 -16.52
CA LYS A 146 6.69 -31.47 -16.57
C LYS A 146 7.64 -31.31 -17.76
N THR A 147 8.94 -31.33 -17.49
CA THR A 147 10.02 -31.17 -18.48
C THR A 147 10.24 -32.43 -19.34
N ASN A 148 9.40 -33.45 -19.20
CA ASN A 148 9.42 -34.66 -20.02
C ASN A 148 8.64 -34.53 -21.35
N LYS A 149 8.07 -33.36 -21.64
CA LYS A 149 7.42 -33.09 -22.92
C LYS A 149 8.19 -32.02 -23.69
N ILE A 150 8.79 -32.45 -24.80
CA ILE A 150 9.29 -31.56 -25.84
C ILE A 150 8.06 -30.96 -26.53
N LYS A 151 8.07 -29.64 -26.73
CA LYS A 151 7.06 -28.94 -27.52
C LYS A 151 7.56 -28.93 -28.97
N ASP A 152 6.91 -29.69 -29.85
CA ASP A 152 6.98 -29.52 -31.31
C ASP A 152 6.07 -28.38 -31.76
#